data_AF-A0A5N5PEJ6-F1
#
_entry.id   AF-A0A5N5PEJ6-F1
#
_cell.length_a   1.000
_cell.length_b   1.000
_cell.length_c   1.000
_cell.angle_alpha   90.00
_cell.angle_beta   90.00
_cell.angle_gamma   90.00
#
_symmetry.space_group_name_H-M   'P 1'
#
loop_
_entity.id
_entity.type
_entity.pdbx_description
1 polymer ?
#
loop_
_entity_poly.entity_id
_entity_poly.type
_entity_poly.pdbx_seq_one_letter_code
_entity_poly.pdbx_strand_id
1 'polypeptide(L)'
;MELPTFLKRTNYANPTDVMHTVVQDAYKLDEGDNAFDWLQKDPTTLAIFQKFMSIRRQGAQETWLSVYPVEEETKSWSPDKAVHVNIGGNVGMQNAEFKQKYPNVPGRVTLQDRPENVAKAIQTPGVENIAYDFFTPQPIKGAKFYYFRTVLHNWPDDKVVGILENTKSAMEEESIILVDEIVVPDVGASSWTTSIDLTMLCGHASTARTQSQWDEVFAHARLKRLSTMEYHGHTGESLMKLQAL
;
A
#
# COMPACT_ATOMS: atom_id res chain seq x y z
N MET A 1 -8.50 -27.20 4.58
CA MET A 1 -7.14 -26.63 4.37
C MET A 1 -6.97 -26.59 2.87
N GLU A 2 -7.27 -25.45 2.25
CA GLU A 2 -7.56 -25.41 0.81
C GLU A 2 -6.33 -25.24 -0.08
N LEU A 3 -5.23 -24.65 0.42
CA LEU A 3 -4.04 -24.39 -0.40
C LEU A 3 -3.45 -25.65 -1.08
N PRO A 4 -3.22 -26.79 -0.39
CA PRO A 4 -2.69 -27.98 -1.06
C PRO A 4 -3.62 -28.54 -2.14
N THR A 5 -4.94 -28.46 -1.92
CA THR A 5 -5.96 -28.90 -2.90
C THR A 5 -5.97 -27.97 -4.11
N PHE A 6 -5.93 -26.66 -3.87
CA PHE A 6 -5.85 -25.64 -4.91
C PHE A 6 -4.63 -25.87 -5.81
N LEU A 7 -3.43 -25.96 -5.21
CA LEU A 7 -2.19 -26.18 -5.96
C LEU A 7 -2.23 -27.49 -6.74
N LYS A 8 -2.74 -28.58 -6.17
CA LYS A 8 -2.87 -29.84 -6.90
C LYS A 8 -3.77 -29.72 -8.13
N ARG A 9 -4.87 -28.96 -8.03
CA ARG A 9 -5.83 -28.75 -9.13
C ARG A 9 -5.28 -27.82 -10.20
N THR A 10 -4.44 -26.85 -9.84
CA THR A 10 -3.79 -25.92 -10.78
C THR A 10 -2.45 -26.44 -11.32
N ASN A 11 -2.14 -27.72 -11.12
CA ASN A 11 -0.85 -28.32 -11.49
C ASN A 11 0.35 -27.53 -10.92
N TYR A 12 0.22 -27.09 -9.68
CA TYR A 12 1.19 -26.31 -8.90
C TYR A 12 1.54 -24.95 -9.52
N ALA A 13 0.69 -24.41 -10.39
CA ALA A 13 0.81 -23.04 -10.86
C ALA A 13 0.35 -22.05 -9.77
N ASN A 14 1.09 -20.93 -9.65
CA ASN A 14 0.67 -19.81 -8.82
C ASN A 14 -0.62 -19.18 -9.39
N PRO A 15 -1.55 -18.73 -8.52
CA PRO A 15 -2.69 -17.94 -8.97
C PRO A 15 -2.21 -16.61 -9.57
N THR A 16 -2.87 -16.19 -10.66
CA THR A 16 -2.59 -14.92 -11.35
C THR A 16 -3.81 -14.00 -11.42
N ASP A 17 -4.96 -14.45 -10.92
CA ASP A 17 -6.21 -13.71 -10.92
C ASP A 17 -6.75 -13.61 -9.48
N VAL A 18 -6.97 -12.38 -9.03
CA VAL A 18 -7.50 -12.05 -7.69
C VAL A 18 -8.90 -12.61 -7.43
N MET A 19 -9.64 -12.95 -8.50
CA MET A 19 -10.94 -13.58 -8.45
C MET A 19 -10.86 -15.12 -8.37
N HIS A 20 -9.68 -15.71 -8.55
CA HIS A 20 -9.47 -17.16 -8.59
C HIS A 20 -8.25 -17.57 -7.75
N THR A 21 -8.39 -17.45 -6.43
CA THR A 21 -7.36 -17.78 -5.42
C THR A 21 -7.86 -18.85 -4.45
N VAL A 22 -7.07 -19.13 -3.40
CA VAL A 22 -7.41 -20.10 -2.36
C VAL A 22 -8.60 -19.62 -1.52
N VAL A 23 -8.78 -18.30 -1.39
CA VAL A 23 -9.85 -17.71 -0.57
C VAL A 23 -11.24 -18.04 -1.14
N GLN A 24 -11.41 -18.05 -2.46
CA GLN A 24 -12.68 -18.43 -3.09
C GLN A 24 -13.09 -19.86 -2.71
N ASP A 25 -12.15 -20.80 -2.74
CA ASP A 25 -12.39 -22.19 -2.32
C ASP A 25 -12.66 -22.30 -0.81
N ALA A 26 -11.89 -21.57 0.01
CA ALA A 26 -11.93 -21.68 1.46
C ALA A 26 -13.19 -21.09 2.07
N TYR A 27 -13.64 -19.95 1.56
CA TYR A 27 -14.79 -19.22 2.09
C TYR A 27 -16.04 -19.35 1.24
N LYS A 28 -15.98 -20.12 0.13
CA LYS A 28 -17.11 -20.33 -0.80
C LYS A 28 -17.67 -18.98 -1.27
N LEU A 29 -16.78 -18.14 -1.79
CA LEU A 29 -17.15 -16.82 -2.27
C LEU A 29 -18.07 -16.92 -3.49
N ASP A 30 -18.93 -15.91 -3.67
CA ASP A 30 -19.75 -15.78 -4.87
C ASP A 30 -18.85 -15.50 -6.08
N GLU A 31 -19.30 -15.90 -7.27
CA GLU A 31 -18.57 -15.61 -8.51
C GLU A 31 -18.40 -14.09 -8.69
N GLY A 32 -17.15 -13.66 -8.90
CA GLY A 32 -16.81 -12.25 -9.14
C GLY A 32 -16.32 -11.46 -7.92
N ASP A 33 -16.26 -12.06 -6.73
CA ASP A 33 -15.70 -11.42 -5.54
C ASP A 33 -14.23 -11.78 -5.30
N ASN A 34 -13.41 -10.76 -5.02
CA ASN A 34 -12.10 -10.94 -4.42
C ASN A 34 -12.19 -10.94 -2.88
N ALA A 35 -11.06 -11.18 -2.21
CA ALA A 35 -10.99 -11.20 -0.76
C ALA A 35 -11.50 -9.91 -0.09
N PHE A 36 -11.25 -8.73 -0.69
CA PHE A 36 -11.71 -7.46 -0.12
C PHE A 36 -13.22 -7.27 -0.27
N ASP A 37 -13.81 -7.69 -1.38
CA ASP A 37 -15.26 -7.60 -1.58
C ASP A 37 -16.01 -8.54 -0.63
N TRP A 38 -15.45 -9.73 -0.37
CA TRP A 38 -15.96 -10.61 0.69
C TRP A 38 -15.91 -9.96 2.08
N LEU A 39 -14.81 -9.31 2.46
CA LEU A 39 -14.69 -8.64 3.77
C LEU A 39 -15.80 -7.61 4.00
N GLN A 40 -16.28 -6.95 2.94
CA GLN A 40 -17.32 -5.92 3.03
C GLN A 40 -18.73 -6.46 3.22
N LYS A 41 -18.98 -7.73 2.87
CA LYS A 41 -20.31 -8.34 3.01
C LYS A 41 -20.76 -8.48 4.46
N ASP A 42 -19.81 -8.63 5.38
CA ASP A 42 -20.09 -8.65 6.82
C ASP A 42 -19.44 -7.46 7.52
N PRO A 43 -20.23 -6.49 8.01
CA PRO A 43 -19.71 -5.32 8.73
C PRO A 43 -18.84 -5.67 9.94
N THR A 44 -19.07 -6.82 10.59
CA THR A 44 -18.27 -7.28 11.73
C THR A 44 -16.87 -7.69 11.29
N THR A 45 -16.78 -8.54 10.27
CA THR A 45 -15.53 -8.96 9.64
C THR A 45 -14.74 -7.77 9.11
N LEU A 46 -15.40 -6.84 8.41
CA LEU A 46 -14.75 -5.61 7.95
C LEU A 46 -14.18 -4.78 9.10
N ALA A 47 -14.93 -4.62 10.20
CA ALA A 47 -14.48 -3.85 11.35
C ALA A 47 -13.28 -4.50 12.06
N ILE A 48 -13.26 -5.84 12.15
CA ILE A 48 -12.12 -6.59 12.70
C ILE A 48 -10.89 -6.38 11.81
N PHE A 49 -11.04 -6.50 10.49
CA PHE A 49 -9.96 -6.29 9.54
C PHE A 49 -9.39 -4.86 9.63
N GLN A 50 -10.25 -3.84 9.57
CA GLN A 50 -9.86 -2.43 9.70
C GLN A 50 -9.08 -2.19 10.99
N LYS A 51 -9.60 -2.70 12.12
CA LYS A 51 -8.93 -2.56 13.42
C LYS A 51 -7.59 -3.28 13.47
N PHE A 52 -7.50 -4.50 12.95
CA PHE A 52 -6.25 -5.25 12.90
C PHE A 52 -5.19 -4.49 12.10
N MET A 53 -5.56 -3.99 10.92
CA MET A 53 -4.66 -3.22 10.06
C MET A 53 -4.25 -1.88 10.69
N SER A 54 -5.14 -1.23 11.45
CA SER A 54 -4.85 0.05 12.10
C SER A 54 -3.90 -0.09 13.29
N ILE A 55 -4.00 -1.15 14.09
CA ILE A 55 -3.22 -1.31 15.33
C ILE A 55 -1.89 -2.03 15.13
N ARG A 56 -1.72 -2.79 14.04
CA ARG A 56 -0.54 -3.65 13.82
C ARG A 56 0.80 -2.91 13.97
N ARG A 57 0.83 -1.60 13.75
CA ARG A 57 2.02 -0.76 13.88
C ARG A 57 1.85 0.42 14.85
N GLN A 58 0.76 0.44 15.61
CA GLN A 58 0.53 1.50 16.59
C GLN A 58 1.61 1.43 17.68
N GLY A 59 2.34 2.52 17.87
CA GLY A 59 3.43 2.59 18.86
C GLY A 59 4.74 1.95 18.39
N ALA A 60 4.87 1.60 17.10
CA ALA A 60 6.16 1.25 16.53
C ALA A 60 7.14 2.42 16.70
N GLN A 61 8.34 2.12 17.20
CA GLN A 61 9.38 3.14 17.40
C GLN A 61 9.95 3.63 16.08
N GLU A 62 10.04 2.74 15.09
CA GLU A 62 10.57 3.01 13.75
C GLU A 62 9.44 2.93 12.71
N THR A 63 9.37 3.93 11.84
CA THR A 63 8.41 4.02 10.74
C THR A 63 9.11 4.67 9.54
N TRP A 64 8.47 4.75 8.38
CA TRP A 64 9.03 5.51 7.26
C TRP A 64 9.41 6.96 7.63
N LEU A 65 8.71 7.57 8.59
CA LEU A 65 9.00 8.92 9.07
C LEU A 65 10.34 9.00 9.81
N SER A 66 10.88 7.91 10.37
CA SER A 66 12.19 7.92 11.05
C SER A 66 13.37 7.94 10.08
N VAL A 67 13.16 7.48 8.85
CA VAL A 67 14.22 7.38 7.83
C VAL A 67 14.07 8.36 6.67
N TYR A 68 12.88 8.94 6.46
CA TYR A 68 12.66 9.87 5.36
C TYR A 68 12.74 11.34 5.77
N PRO A 69 13.50 12.19 5.03
CA PRO A 69 13.73 13.58 5.42
C PRO A 69 12.58 14.50 4.97
N VAL A 70 11.39 14.33 5.57
CA VAL A 70 10.16 15.07 5.20
C VAL A 70 10.33 16.58 5.29
N GLU A 71 10.86 17.10 6.40
CA GLU A 71 11.02 18.55 6.59
C GLU A 71 11.92 19.15 5.52
N GLU A 72 13.04 18.49 5.22
CA GLU A 72 14.01 18.93 4.20
C GLU A 72 13.39 18.98 2.80
N GLU A 73 12.64 17.95 2.43
CA GLU A 73 11.93 17.85 1.16
C GLU A 73 10.77 18.86 1.03
N THR A 74 10.31 19.44 2.13
CA THR A 74 9.13 20.33 2.18
C THR A 74 9.44 21.77 2.61
N LYS A 75 10.71 22.14 2.79
CA LYS A 75 11.12 23.50 3.25
C LYS A 75 10.53 24.65 2.43
N SER A 76 10.45 24.48 1.11
CA SER A 76 9.92 25.47 0.17
C SER A 76 8.54 25.10 -0.36
N TRP A 77 7.87 24.12 0.26
CA TRP A 77 6.60 23.62 -0.25
C TRP A 77 5.47 24.63 -0.03
N SER A 78 4.63 24.81 -1.06
CA SER A 78 3.51 25.73 -0.99
C SER A 78 2.42 25.20 -0.04
N PRO A 79 1.87 26.04 0.86
CA PRO A 79 0.76 25.67 1.72
C PRO A 79 -0.54 25.38 0.95
N ASP A 80 -0.66 25.85 -0.29
CA ASP A 80 -1.85 25.66 -1.12
C ASP A 80 -1.85 24.32 -1.88
N LYS A 81 -0.71 23.63 -1.94
CA LYS A 81 -0.55 22.33 -2.60
C LYS A 81 -0.73 21.17 -1.60
N ALA A 82 -1.10 19.99 -2.11
CA ALA A 82 -1.08 18.77 -1.31
C ALA A 82 0.37 18.36 -1.01
N VAL A 83 0.69 18.13 0.26
CA VAL A 83 2.02 17.66 0.67
C VAL A 83 2.06 16.14 0.81
N HIS A 84 0.98 15.54 1.31
CA HIS A 84 0.93 14.10 1.55
C HIS A 84 -0.43 13.53 1.13
N VAL A 85 -0.41 12.65 0.13
CA VAL A 85 -1.55 11.88 -0.35
C VAL A 85 -1.34 10.43 0.04
N ASN A 86 -2.00 9.99 1.12
CA ASN A 86 -1.94 8.61 1.60
C ASN A 86 -3.00 7.77 0.87
N ILE A 87 -2.57 6.95 -0.08
CA ILE A 87 -3.42 6.15 -0.97
C ILE A 87 -3.55 4.73 -0.40
N GLY A 88 -4.79 4.25 -0.23
CA GLY A 88 -5.07 2.99 0.46
C GLY A 88 -4.76 3.08 1.96
N GLY A 89 -4.99 4.24 2.56
CA GLY A 89 -4.59 4.55 3.93
C GLY A 89 -5.45 3.94 5.05
N ASN A 90 -6.41 3.09 4.70
CA ASN A 90 -7.41 2.50 5.60
C ASN A 90 -8.17 3.60 6.38
N VAL A 91 -8.22 3.52 7.71
CA VAL A 91 -8.85 4.53 8.57
C VAL A 91 -7.96 5.74 8.88
N GLY A 92 -6.77 5.87 8.28
CA GLY A 92 -5.94 7.08 8.36
C GLY A 92 -4.98 7.19 9.54
N MET A 93 -4.58 6.07 10.17
CA MET A 93 -3.62 6.08 11.28
C MET A 93 -2.28 6.74 10.89
N GLN A 94 -1.82 6.50 9.66
CA GLN A 94 -0.58 7.06 9.13
C GLN A 94 -0.66 8.58 8.95
N ASN A 95 -1.84 9.10 8.59
CA ASN A 95 -2.06 10.54 8.51
C ASN A 95 -2.00 11.18 9.90
N ALA A 96 -2.52 10.50 10.93
CA ALA A 96 -2.37 10.96 12.32
C ALA A 96 -0.90 10.97 12.78
N GLU A 97 -0.14 9.89 12.49
CA GLU A 97 1.30 9.83 12.76
C GLU A 97 2.06 10.97 12.05
N PHE A 98 1.75 11.21 10.77
CA PHE A 98 2.34 12.29 9.99
C PHE A 98 2.04 13.66 10.60
N LYS A 99 0.77 13.96 10.92
CA LYS A 99 0.38 15.24 11.53
C LYS A 99 0.92 15.43 12.94
N GLN A 100 1.07 14.35 13.71
CA GLN A 100 1.67 14.39 15.04
C GLN A 100 3.16 14.72 14.97
N LYS A 101 3.90 14.08 14.05
CA LYS A 101 5.35 14.28 13.92
C LYS A 101 5.70 15.60 13.21
N TYR A 102 4.89 16.00 12.24
CA TYR A 102 5.12 17.17 11.39
C TYR A 102 3.93 18.14 11.42
N PRO A 103 3.61 18.74 12.58
CA PRO A 103 2.45 19.62 12.71
C PRO A 103 2.55 20.88 11.84
N ASN A 104 3.78 21.34 11.59
CA ASN A 104 4.10 22.60 10.91
C ASN A 104 4.47 22.44 9.43
N VAL A 105 4.53 21.22 8.89
CA VAL A 105 4.79 21.02 7.46
C VAL A 105 3.62 21.61 6.68
N PRO A 106 3.87 22.56 5.75
CA PRO A 106 2.81 23.23 5.01
C PRO A 106 2.18 22.28 3.99
N GLY A 107 0.95 22.58 3.60
CA GLY A 107 0.23 21.86 2.54
C GLY A 107 -0.83 20.92 3.08
N ARG A 108 -1.69 20.47 2.15
CA ARG A 108 -2.83 19.60 2.46
C ARG A 108 -2.36 18.17 2.70
N VAL A 109 -2.89 17.53 3.74
CA VAL A 109 -2.71 16.10 4.03
C VAL A 109 -4.02 15.40 3.73
N THR A 110 -3.98 14.36 2.91
CA THR A 110 -5.18 13.64 2.48
C THR A 110 -5.08 12.14 2.76
N LEU A 111 -6.18 11.57 3.20
CA LEU A 111 -6.43 10.13 3.24
C LEU A 111 -7.29 9.78 2.03
N GLN A 112 -6.85 8.81 1.24
CA GLN A 112 -7.60 8.22 0.15
C GLN A 112 -7.81 6.73 0.38
N ASP A 113 -9.05 6.28 0.35
CA ASP A 113 -9.42 4.87 0.42
C ASP A 113 -10.84 4.65 -0.14
N ARG A 114 -11.31 3.39 -0.16
CA ARG A 114 -12.68 3.04 -0.51
C ARG A 114 -13.69 3.74 0.43
N PRO A 115 -14.93 4.02 -0.05
CA PRO A 115 -15.93 4.78 0.71
C PRO A 115 -16.18 4.26 2.13
N GLU A 116 -16.22 2.94 2.32
CA GLU A 116 -16.47 2.26 3.59
C GLU A 116 -15.32 2.40 4.61
N ASN A 117 -14.08 2.60 4.14
CA ASN A 117 -12.92 2.89 4.98
C ASN A 117 -12.90 4.36 5.36
N VAL A 118 -13.13 5.25 4.39
CA VAL A 118 -13.22 6.70 4.59
C VAL A 118 -14.36 7.07 5.55
N ALA A 119 -15.51 6.40 5.47
CA ALA A 119 -16.63 6.61 6.38
C ALA A 119 -16.29 6.28 7.85
N LYS A 120 -15.27 5.45 8.09
CA LYS A 120 -14.78 5.05 9.41
C LYS A 120 -13.42 5.68 9.75
N ALA A 121 -12.95 6.62 8.94
CA ALA A 121 -11.67 7.28 9.17
C ALA A 121 -11.65 8.02 10.51
N ILE A 122 -10.52 7.93 11.20
CA ILE A 122 -10.32 8.66 12.45
C ILE A 122 -10.31 10.17 12.18
N GLN A 123 -10.86 10.95 13.12
CA GLN A 123 -10.92 12.39 12.99
C GLN A 123 -9.57 13.01 13.38
N THR A 124 -8.70 13.20 12.40
CA THR A 124 -7.40 13.86 12.59
C THR A 124 -7.46 15.30 12.11
N PRO A 125 -7.21 16.31 12.97
CA PRO A 125 -7.19 17.71 12.56
C PRO A 125 -6.22 17.97 11.40
N GLY A 126 -6.73 18.63 10.35
CA GLY A 126 -5.94 18.97 9.16
C GLY A 126 -5.74 17.82 8.17
N VAL A 127 -6.50 16.73 8.29
CA VAL A 127 -6.54 15.64 7.31
C VAL A 127 -7.88 15.66 6.56
N GLU A 128 -7.81 15.66 5.23
CA GLU A 128 -8.99 15.53 4.36
C GLU A 128 -9.20 14.06 4.00
N ASN A 129 -10.37 13.51 4.29
CA ASN A 129 -10.71 12.12 3.96
C ASN A 129 -11.49 12.08 2.64
N ILE A 130 -10.97 11.39 1.64
CA ILE A 130 -11.46 11.40 0.26
C ILE A 130 -11.70 9.97 -0.20
N ALA A 131 -12.93 9.64 -0.59
CA ALA A 131 -13.21 8.35 -1.22
C ALA A 131 -12.53 8.30 -2.60
N TYR A 132 -11.71 7.28 -2.84
CA TYR A 132 -10.95 7.12 -4.06
C TYR A 132 -10.66 5.64 -4.36
N ASP A 133 -10.79 5.29 -5.63
CA ASP A 133 -10.38 4.00 -6.18
C ASP A 133 -9.07 4.20 -6.97
N PHE A 134 -7.99 3.59 -6.49
CA PHE A 134 -6.66 3.71 -7.13
C PHE A 134 -6.54 3.02 -8.49
N PHE A 135 -7.55 2.24 -8.90
CA PHE A 135 -7.67 1.74 -10.27
C PHE A 135 -8.18 2.81 -11.24
N THR A 136 -8.57 4.00 -10.75
CA THR A 136 -8.93 5.17 -11.56
C THR A 136 -7.82 6.22 -11.53
N PRO A 137 -7.80 7.21 -12.46
CA PRO A 137 -6.78 8.26 -12.47
C PRO A 137 -6.75 9.08 -11.17
N GLN A 138 -5.55 9.36 -10.65
CA GLN A 138 -5.39 10.09 -9.38
C GLN A 138 -5.94 11.53 -9.47
N PRO A 139 -6.92 11.90 -8.60
CA PRO A 139 -7.58 13.21 -8.66
C PRO A 139 -6.76 14.37 -8.10
N ILE A 140 -5.88 14.13 -7.13
CA ILE A 140 -5.04 15.18 -6.54
C ILE A 140 -3.80 15.33 -7.41
N LYS A 141 -3.62 16.50 -8.04
CA LYS A 141 -2.50 16.80 -8.94
C LYS A 141 -1.38 17.52 -8.20
N GLY A 142 -0.14 17.29 -8.62
CA GLY A 142 1.05 18.01 -8.17
C GLY A 142 1.36 17.86 -6.68
N ALA A 143 0.94 16.77 -6.03
CA ALA A 143 1.28 16.55 -4.63
C ALA A 143 2.78 16.27 -4.44
N LYS A 144 3.36 16.68 -3.30
CA LYS A 144 4.76 16.38 -2.99
C LYS A 144 5.00 14.88 -2.83
N PHE A 145 4.18 14.21 -2.01
CA PHE A 145 4.27 12.77 -1.75
C PHE A 145 2.97 12.07 -2.10
N TYR A 146 3.03 11.13 -3.05
CA TYR A 146 2.02 10.09 -3.24
C TYR A 146 2.51 8.84 -2.52
N TYR A 147 1.82 8.44 -1.47
CA TYR A 147 2.31 7.47 -0.50
C TYR A 147 1.43 6.23 -0.47
N PHE A 148 2.06 5.06 -0.61
CA PHE A 148 1.43 3.75 -0.48
C PHE A 148 2.08 2.99 0.66
N ARG A 149 1.30 2.50 1.62
CA ARG A 149 1.82 1.59 2.66
C ARG A 149 1.03 0.29 2.69
N THR A 150 1.71 -0.83 2.49
CA THR A 150 1.07 -2.17 2.54
C THR A 150 -0.15 -2.26 1.61
N VAL A 151 -0.02 -1.70 0.41
CA VAL A 151 -1.07 -1.65 -0.62
C VAL A 151 -0.67 -2.49 -1.80
N LEU A 152 0.51 -2.24 -2.36
CA LEU A 152 0.94 -2.81 -3.65
C LEU A 152 1.30 -4.29 -3.54
N HIS A 153 1.60 -4.80 -2.35
CA HIS A 153 1.77 -6.25 -2.16
C HIS A 153 0.46 -7.05 -2.27
N ASN A 154 -0.71 -6.39 -2.23
CA ASN A 154 -2.01 -7.05 -2.35
C ASN A 154 -2.42 -7.30 -3.81
N TRP A 155 -1.58 -6.96 -4.77
CA TRP A 155 -1.95 -6.93 -6.18
C TRP A 155 -0.89 -7.56 -7.07
N PRO A 156 -1.30 -8.33 -8.10
CA PRO A 156 -0.38 -8.84 -9.12
C PRO A 156 0.26 -7.69 -9.92
N ASP A 157 1.37 -7.98 -10.59
CA ASP A 157 2.24 -6.96 -11.20
C ASP A 157 1.50 -6.06 -12.21
N ASP A 158 0.60 -6.62 -13.04
CA ASP A 158 -0.19 -5.85 -14.01
C ASP A 158 -1.06 -4.78 -13.33
N LYS A 159 -1.65 -5.13 -12.18
CA LYS A 159 -2.46 -4.22 -11.36
C LYS A 159 -1.60 -3.17 -10.67
N VAL A 160 -0.44 -3.55 -10.14
CA VAL A 160 0.51 -2.60 -9.54
C VAL A 160 0.97 -1.58 -10.57
N VAL A 161 1.30 -2.01 -11.79
CA VAL A 161 1.66 -1.12 -12.89
C VAL A 161 0.54 -0.12 -13.17
N GLY A 162 -0.70 -0.58 -13.32
CA GLY A 162 -1.85 0.31 -13.56
C GLY A 162 -2.09 1.33 -12.44
N ILE A 163 -1.97 0.92 -11.18
CA ILE A 163 -2.09 1.82 -10.00
C ILE A 163 -1.00 2.90 -10.03
N LEU A 164 0.24 2.50 -10.33
CA LEU A 164 1.37 3.42 -10.40
C LEU A 164 1.24 4.37 -11.60
N GLU A 165 0.73 3.90 -12.74
CA GLU A 165 0.46 4.75 -13.91
C GLU A 165 -0.62 5.80 -13.63
N ASN A 166 -1.72 5.40 -12.97
CA ASN A 166 -2.78 6.31 -12.53
C ASN A 166 -2.23 7.40 -11.60
N THR A 167 -1.33 7.03 -10.68
CA THR A 167 -0.69 7.97 -9.75
C THR A 167 0.32 8.88 -10.45
N LYS A 168 1.15 8.30 -11.32
CA LYS A 168 2.13 9.03 -12.13
C LYS A 168 1.47 10.09 -13.02
N SER A 169 0.26 9.84 -13.52
CA SER A 169 -0.53 10.81 -14.30
C SER A 169 -0.90 12.09 -13.54
N ALA A 170 -0.69 12.12 -12.23
CA ALA A 170 -0.93 13.27 -11.37
C ALA A 170 0.34 13.96 -10.88
N MET A 171 1.52 13.42 -11.19
CA MET A 171 2.80 13.97 -10.75
C MET A 171 3.15 15.27 -11.50
N GLU A 172 3.75 16.20 -10.77
CA GLU A 172 4.49 17.35 -11.32
C GLU A 172 6.00 17.15 -11.06
N GLU A 173 6.83 18.11 -11.46
CA GLU A 173 8.30 18.03 -11.38
C GLU A 173 8.83 17.70 -9.97
N GLU A 174 8.20 18.24 -8.92
CA GLU A 174 8.60 18.02 -7.53
C GLU A 174 7.93 16.81 -6.87
N SER A 175 7.01 16.13 -7.57
CA SER A 175 6.27 15.00 -7.03
C SER A 175 7.14 13.75 -6.90
N ILE A 176 6.92 13.01 -5.82
CA ILE A 176 7.60 11.75 -5.51
C ILE A 176 6.55 10.70 -5.16
N ILE A 177 6.75 9.48 -5.64
CA ILE A 177 6.01 8.31 -5.15
C ILE A 177 6.85 7.63 -4.06
N LEU A 178 6.22 7.39 -2.92
CA LEU A 178 6.80 6.68 -1.78
C LEU A 178 6.05 5.36 -1.60
N VAL A 179 6.77 4.25 -1.74
CA VAL A 179 6.24 2.90 -1.54
C VAL A 179 6.83 2.33 -0.25
N ASP A 180 6.01 2.26 0.80
CA ASP A 180 6.33 1.66 2.10
C ASP A 180 5.84 0.21 2.14
N GLU A 181 6.76 -0.72 1.86
CA GLU A 181 6.47 -2.14 1.70
C GLU A 181 7.56 -3.02 2.33
N ILE A 182 7.27 -4.31 2.43
CA ILE A 182 8.30 -5.30 2.74
C ILE A 182 9.16 -5.51 1.48
N VAL A 183 10.47 -5.37 1.61
CA VAL A 183 11.45 -5.73 0.58
C VAL A 183 12.08 -7.05 1.01
N VAL A 184 11.78 -8.11 0.26
CA VAL A 184 12.24 -9.46 0.57
C VAL A 184 13.73 -9.59 0.21
N PRO A 185 14.60 -10.08 1.12
CA PRO A 185 15.98 -10.36 0.76
C PRO A 185 16.05 -11.59 -0.16
N ASP A 186 16.96 -11.59 -1.13
CA ASP A 186 17.12 -12.71 -2.09
C ASP A 186 17.46 -14.04 -1.39
N VAL A 187 18.11 -13.97 -0.22
CA VAL A 187 18.47 -15.12 0.61
C VAL A 187 18.22 -14.79 2.07
N GLY A 188 17.73 -15.77 2.85
CA GLY A 188 17.58 -15.62 4.30
C GLY A 188 16.35 -14.82 4.73
N ALA A 189 15.30 -14.79 3.91
CA ALA A 189 14.02 -14.19 4.29
C ALA A 189 13.48 -14.84 5.58
N SER A 190 12.97 -14.01 6.50
CA SER A 190 12.44 -14.49 7.77
C SER A 190 11.17 -15.33 7.57
N SER A 191 10.85 -16.17 8.56
CA SER A 191 9.58 -16.91 8.57
C SER A 191 8.37 -15.95 8.57
N TRP A 192 8.53 -14.76 9.16
CA TRP A 192 7.52 -13.71 9.13
C TRP A 192 7.27 -13.22 7.70
N THR A 193 8.33 -12.80 7.00
CA THR A 193 8.22 -12.29 5.62
C THR A 193 7.65 -13.34 4.67
N THR A 194 8.12 -14.59 4.76
CA THR A 194 7.61 -15.69 3.93
C THR A 194 6.17 -16.09 4.27
N SER A 195 5.73 -15.95 5.53
CA SER A 195 4.32 -16.15 5.89
C SER A 195 3.39 -15.09 5.30
N ILE A 196 3.85 -13.84 5.21
CA ILE A 196 3.12 -12.76 4.53
C ILE A 196 3.03 -13.04 3.03
N ASP A 197 4.13 -13.46 2.39
CA ASP A 197 4.14 -13.84 0.98
C ASP A 197 3.12 -14.95 0.67
N LEU A 198 3.09 -16.01 1.48
CA LEU A 198 2.08 -17.08 1.35
C LEU A 198 0.64 -16.56 1.55
N THR A 199 0.45 -15.58 2.43
CA THR A 199 -0.87 -14.94 2.62
C THR A 199 -1.29 -14.17 1.37
N MET A 200 -0.36 -13.44 0.74
CA MET A 200 -0.61 -12.72 -0.51
C MET A 200 -0.89 -13.67 -1.67
N LEU A 201 -0.15 -14.77 -1.75
CA LEU A 201 -0.38 -15.83 -2.73
C LEU A 201 -1.80 -16.40 -2.59
N CYS A 202 -2.19 -16.74 -1.35
CA CYS A 202 -3.47 -17.41 -1.07
C CYS A 202 -4.69 -16.51 -1.27
N GLY A 203 -4.60 -15.23 -0.89
CA GLY A 203 -5.75 -14.32 -0.86
C GLY A 203 -5.83 -13.33 -2.02
N HIS A 204 -4.71 -13.07 -2.70
CA HIS A 204 -4.60 -11.90 -3.56
C HIS A 204 -3.90 -12.18 -4.89
N ALA A 205 -3.59 -13.45 -5.22
CA ALA A 205 -2.83 -13.79 -6.43
C ALA A 205 -1.55 -12.95 -6.59
N SER A 206 -0.91 -12.65 -5.45
CA SER A 206 0.17 -11.66 -5.37
C SER A 206 1.33 -12.22 -4.57
N THR A 207 2.40 -11.45 -4.46
CA THR A 207 3.66 -11.83 -3.82
C THR A 207 4.28 -10.65 -3.06
N ALA A 208 5.02 -10.96 -1.99
CA ALA A 208 6.00 -10.05 -1.43
C ALA A 208 7.24 -10.05 -2.32
N ARG A 209 7.71 -8.87 -2.71
CA ARG A 209 8.73 -8.73 -3.76
C ARG A 209 10.11 -8.44 -3.19
N THR A 210 11.13 -9.00 -3.83
CA THR A 210 12.52 -8.57 -3.65
C THR A 210 12.74 -7.19 -4.27
N GLN A 211 13.89 -6.58 -3.99
CA GLN A 211 14.21 -5.27 -4.59
C GLN A 211 14.25 -5.32 -6.13
N SER A 212 14.81 -6.39 -6.70
CA SER A 212 14.89 -6.55 -8.16
C SER A 212 13.52 -6.73 -8.81
N GLN A 213 12.62 -7.47 -8.16
CA GLN A 213 11.23 -7.61 -8.61
C GLN A 213 10.46 -6.28 -8.51
N TRP A 214 10.66 -5.51 -7.43
CA TRP A 214 10.10 -4.16 -7.33
C TRP A 214 10.61 -3.26 -8.46
N ASP A 215 11.91 -3.26 -8.73
CA ASP A 215 12.51 -2.47 -9.81
C ASP A 215 11.94 -2.80 -11.19
N GLU A 216 11.68 -4.08 -11.47
CA GLU A 216 11.05 -4.53 -12.72
C GLU A 216 9.62 -3.97 -12.86
N VAL A 217 8.80 -4.09 -11.82
CA VAL A 217 7.44 -3.56 -11.79
C VAL A 217 7.42 -2.03 -11.95
N PHE A 218 8.33 -1.33 -11.27
CA PHE A 218 8.46 0.12 -11.41
C PHE A 218 8.87 0.52 -12.83
N ALA A 219 9.81 -0.21 -13.44
CA ALA A 219 10.25 0.05 -14.81
C ALA A 219 9.09 -0.09 -15.83
N HIS A 220 8.22 -1.08 -15.66
CA HIS A 220 7.01 -1.23 -16.48
C HIS A 220 6.06 -0.03 -16.34
N ALA A 221 5.98 0.58 -15.16
CA ALA A 221 5.23 1.83 -14.94
C ALA A 221 6.02 3.10 -15.35
N ARG A 222 7.18 2.97 -15.99
CA ARG A 222 8.12 4.08 -16.29
C ARG A 222 8.47 4.92 -15.06
N LEU A 223 8.72 4.25 -13.94
CA LEU A 223 9.22 4.82 -12.71
C LEU A 223 10.59 4.21 -12.43
N LYS A 224 11.45 5.00 -11.79
CA LYS A 224 12.76 4.55 -11.32
C LYS A 224 12.84 4.70 -9.81
N ARG A 225 13.27 3.64 -9.14
CA ARG A 225 13.65 3.69 -7.73
C ARG A 225 14.98 4.44 -7.58
N LEU A 226 14.97 5.48 -6.77
CA LEU A 226 16.15 6.29 -6.45
C LEU A 226 16.87 5.76 -5.22
N SER A 227 16.12 5.31 -4.23
CA SER A 227 16.66 4.77 -2.98
C SER A 227 15.67 3.81 -2.32
N THR A 228 16.23 2.94 -1.46
CA THR A 228 15.49 2.11 -0.49
C THR A 228 16.01 2.46 0.89
N MET A 229 15.13 2.76 1.82
CA MET A 229 15.45 3.07 3.22
C MET A 229 14.75 2.06 4.12
N GLU A 230 15.48 1.04 4.56
CA GLU A 230 14.99 0.06 5.52
C GLU A 230 14.89 0.71 6.91
N TYR A 231 13.77 0.51 7.58
CA TYR A 231 13.56 1.00 8.95
C TYR A 231 13.18 -0.11 9.94
N HIS A 232 12.97 -1.34 9.46
CA HIS A 232 12.75 -2.50 10.33
C HIS A 232 13.32 -3.80 9.75
N GLY A 233 14.60 -4.06 10.00
CA GLY A 233 15.35 -5.16 9.36
C GLY A 233 14.87 -6.57 9.66
N HIS A 234 14.13 -6.82 10.75
CA HIS A 234 13.57 -8.15 11.01
C HIS A 234 12.40 -8.51 10.05
N THR A 235 11.65 -7.50 9.64
CA THR A 235 10.45 -7.66 8.78
C THR A 235 10.74 -7.27 7.33
N GLY A 236 11.85 -6.58 7.07
CA GLY A 236 12.22 -6.04 5.75
C GLY A 236 11.43 -4.79 5.37
N GLU A 237 10.75 -4.15 6.32
CA GLU A 237 9.93 -2.96 6.04
C GLU A 237 10.83 -1.79 5.64
N SER A 238 10.57 -1.30 4.44
CA SER A 238 11.42 -0.36 3.73
C SER A 238 10.59 0.65 2.97
N LEU A 239 11.08 1.89 2.95
CA LEU A 239 10.54 2.94 2.12
C LEU A 239 11.35 3.04 0.82
N MET A 240 10.69 2.82 -0.31
CA MET A 240 11.27 3.02 -1.63
C MET A 240 10.83 4.37 -2.20
N LYS A 241 11.80 5.20 -2.58
CA LYS A 241 11.58 6.51 -3.22
C LYS A 241 11.62 6.35 -4.72
N LEU A 242 10.54 6.70 -5.42
CA LEU A 242 10.41 6.60 -6.87
C LEU A 242 10.27 7.96 -7.53
N GLN A 243 10.78 8.06 -8.77
CA GLN A 243 10.61 9.21 -9.65
C GLN A 243 10.16 8.76 -11.04
N ALA A 244 9.38 9.59 -11.73
CA ALA A 244 9.00 9.38 -13.13
C ALA A 244 10.20 9.49 -14.08
N LEU A 245 10.21 8.63 -15.12
CA LEU A 245 11.19 8.61 -16.21
C LEU A 245 10.75 9.39 -17.45
#